data_AF-A0A9Y2MW74-F1
#
_entry.id   AF-A0A9Y2MW74-F1
#
_cell.length_a   1.000
_cell.length_b   1.000
_cell.length_c   1.000
_cell.angle_alpha   90.00
_cell.angle_beta   90.00
_cell.angle_gamma   90.00
#
_symmetry.space_group_name_H-M   'P 1'
#
loop_
_entity.id
_entity.type
_entity.pdbx_description
1 polymer ?
#
loop_
_entity_poly.entity_id
_entity_poly.type
_entity_poly.pdbx_seq_one_letter_code
_entity_poly.pdbx_strand_id
1 'polypeptide(L)'
;MTGASDGIAPAPARNHPHTLAQLARRAGISEGRARGLYNTDRSRLPRPDRFDADGKPLWFGPTIDAWSAHTGRAVPDDSLWLFSAPAATEPAVELLRRVVTVNITGRTMFAIVWDTDRGHVIYLQPLGDTDTNDKGWMAVGAADLIEPLWWYTAAVIMPVEEHLALNTRFSPSAYVYRITSRPAVAGEPQSELRRRQHRSMDRTSGTAADSAVEWQAHLDLADVAKVIGRPIPLWIEGTRTVENAERSLACTATFTIPDTVTEWPATQNRLERAITANVAERHPAAFAALTADAADRLRTLRTAHENTPSSGEGWYLVARPAQPAPPVELEQALTAATPVTDLDVVAGELTELRTLEGDLDVEDPLGEVYEEAIDALGRQLRLAEKGNPGRYTELTETGTAIYSAPWRGPLVDAWRVNLTTVELDQARHLRRVQRLLADGFDETVLNAYRDADGRYIVTVRLTGGDTWFRAEWPTALDVVDTWTDETILAGDESGSSTVFLALTFTPEGRLRTAPVPMQPRNGNEGFGYGDGYDYGYGGPAGTYIALLRCALGITEDEAGRIARASHATRRTGDESTSRLWEAISTTKGPLRLSWPWVEQCARDDRETAAEA
;
A
#
# COMPACT_ATOMS: atom_id res chain seq x y z
N MET A 1 61.52 -32.95 -14.72
CA MET A 1 60.40 -33.45 -13.90
C MET A 1 59.81 -32.26 -13.16
N THR A 2 58.51 -32.12 -13.30
CA THR A 2 57.63 -30.98 -13.04
C THR A 2 57.50 -30.62 -11.56
N GLY A 3 57.82 -29.37 -11.20
CA GLY A 3 57.39 -28.74 -9.95
C GLY A 3 56.08 -27.99 -10.20
N ALA A 4 55.04 -28.37 -9.49
CA ALA A 4 53.70 -27.78 -9.59
C ALA A 4 53.70 -26.36 -9.01
N SER A 5 53.29 -25.39 -9.83
CA SER A 5 52.83 -24.09 -9.40
C SER A 5 51.41 -24.24 -8.84
N ASP A 6 51.23 -24.06 -7.53
CA ASP A 6 49.92 -23.92 -6.92
C ASP A 6 49.25 -22.67 -7.49
N GLY A 7 48.25 -22.90 -8.36
CA GLY A 7 47.40 -21.86 -8.90
C GLY A 7 46.46 -21.35 -7.82
N ILE A 8 46.80 -20.21 -7.21
CA ILE A 8 45.83 -19.41 -6.47
C ILE A 8 44.83 -18.90 -7.51
N ALA A 9 43.63 -19.49 -7.52
CA ALA A 9 42.52 -19.00 -8.31
C ALA A 9 42.25 -17.53 -7.94
N PRO A 10 41.99 -16.64 -8.91
CA PRO A 10 41.67 -15.25 -8.60
C PRO A 10 40.47 -15.20 -7.66
N ALA A 11 40.59 -14.40 -6.59
CA ALA A 11 39.49 -14.19 -5.67
C ALA A 11 38.25 -13.74 -6.47
N PRO A 12 37.08 -14.37 -6.29
CA PRO A 12 35.87 -13.94 -6.97
C PRO A 12 35.57 -12.48 -6.62
N ALA A 13 35.04 -11.71 -7.58
CA ALA A 13 34.57 -10.35 -7.34
C ALA A 13 33.64 -10.30 -6.11
N ARG A 14 33.79 -9.28 -5.26
CA ARG A 14 33.21 -9.21 -3.91
C ARG A 14 31.68 -9.31 -3.85
N ASN A 15 31.01 -8.95 -4.94
CA ASN A 15 29.56 -9.08 -5.13
C ASN A 15 29.10 -10.43 -5.71
N HIS A 16 29.97 -11.45 -5.74
CA HIS A 16 29.52 -12.80 -6.07
C HIS A 16 28.74 -13.41 -4.90
N PRO A 17 27.58 -14.02 -5.18
CA PRO A 17 26.81 -14.72 -4.17
C PRO A 17 27.57 -15.99 -3.73
N HIS A 18 27.57 -16.22 -2.42
CA HIS A 18 28.12 -17.36 -1.73
C HIS A 18 26.96 -18.28 -1.33
N THR A 19 27.10 -19.55 -1.66
CA THR A 19 26.26 -20.63 -1.12
C THR A 19 26.54 -20.84 0.37
N LEU A 20 25.68 -21.59 1.08
CA LEU A 20 25.88 -21.93 2.49
C LEU A 20 27.25 -22.55 2.79
N ALA A 21 27.78 -23.37 1.87
CA ALA A 21 29.10 -24.00 2.01
C ALA A 21 30.24 -22.98 1.82
N GLN A 22 30.05 -21.97 0.99
CA GLN A 22 31.02 -20.88 0.79
C GLN A 22 30.95 -19.87 1.93
N LEU A 23 29.75 -19.59 2.48
CA LEU A 23 29.57 -18.84 3.73
C LEU A 23 30.33 -19.50 4.87
N ALA A 24 30.17 -20.82 5.05
CA ALA A 24 30.83 -21.56 6.12
C ALA A 24 32.36 -21.43 6.04
N ARG A 25 32.91 -21.58 4.82
CA ARG A 25 34.35 -21.40 4.56
C ARG A 25 34.82 -19.97 4.85
N ARG A 26 34.11 -18.96 4.34
CA ARG A 26 34.49 -17.55 4.55
C ARG A 26 34.43 -17.15 6.02
N ALA A 27 33.44 -17.63 6.77
CA ALA A 27 33.30 -17.35 8.20
C ALA A 27 34.11 -18.27 9.13
N GLY A 28 34.90 -19.20 8.59
CA GLY A 28 35.73 -20.11 9.38
C GLY A 28 34.93 -21.11 10.25
N ILE A 29 33.75 -21.56 9.79
CA ILE A 29 32.95 -22.60 10.44
C ILE A 29 32.84 -23.85 9.57
N SER A 30 32.59 -25.02 10.18
CA SER A 30 32.36 -26.24 9.41
C SER A 30 31.02 -26.18 8.67
N GLU A 31 30.98 -26.75 7.47
CA GLU A 31 29.74 -26.79 6.67
C GLU A 31 28.61 -27.53 7.38
N GLY A 32 28.93 -28.60 8.13
CA GLY A 32 27.96 -29.32 8.96
C GLY A 32 27.36 -28.43 10.06
N ARG A 33 28.15 -27.54 10.67
CA ARG A 33 27.66 -26.55 11.64
C ARG A 33 26.76 -25.51 10.96
N ALA A 34 27.15 -25.00 9.80
CA ALA A 34 26.34 -24.04 9.04
C ALA A 34 24.97 -24.61 8.64
N ARG A 35 24.93 -25.85 8.13
CA ARG A 35 23.67 -26.57 7.86
C ARG A 35 22.85 -26.79 9.13
N GLY A 36 23.51 -27.17 10.23
CA GLY A 36 22.87 -27.34 11.52
C GLY A 36 22.16 -26.06 11.98
N LEU A 37 22.87 -24.92 11.96
CA LEU A 37 22.30 -23.61 12.32
C LEU A 37 21.14 -23.23 11.38
N TYR A 38 21.31 -23.37 10.07
CA TYR A 38 20.26 -23.03 9.11
C TYR A 38 18.97 -23.87 9.28
N ASN A 39 19.09 -25.13 9.67
CA ASN A 39 17.94 -26.03 9.82
C ASN A 39 17.27 -25.93 11.20
N THR A 40 18.01 -25.58 12.26
CA THR A 40 17.49 -25.55 13.63
C THR A 40 17.08 -24.15 14.09
N ASP A 41 17.84 -23.12 13.74
CA ASP A 41 17.57 -21.74 14.12
C ASP A 41 18.23 -20.79 13.13
N ARG A 42 17.46 -20.40 12.10
CA ARG A 42 17.93 -19.52 11.02
C ARG A 42 18.39 -18.15 11.52
N SER A 43 17.96 -17.70 12.71
CA SER A 43 18.36 -16.42 13.27
C SER A 43 19.83 -16.37 13.69
N ARG A 44 20.49 -17.53 13.82
CA ARG A 44 21.92 -17.64 14.17
C ARG A 44 22.87 -17.48 12.98
N LEU A 45 22.33 -17.34 11.78
CA LEU A 45 23.05 -16.99 10.56
C LEU A 45 22.58 -15.62 10.07
N PRO A 46 23.40 -14.90 9.27
CA PRO A 46 22.91 -13.67 8.66
C PRO A 46 21.72 -13.98 7.74
N ARG A 47 20.78 -13.04 7.62
CA ARG A 47 19.67 -13.18 6.66
C ARG A 47 20.24 -13.33 5.24
N PRO A 48 19.68 -14.23 4.41
CA PRO A 48 20.10 -14.35 3.01
C PRO A 48 19.85 -13.05 2.25
N ASP A 49 20.81 -12.64 1.43
CA ASP A 49 20.67 -11.46 0.57
C ASP A 49 19.76 -11.74 -0.63
N ARG A 50 19.70 -13.00 -1.07
CA ARG A 50 18.77 -13.48 -2.11
C ARG A 50 18.64 -15.00 -2.08
N PHE A 51 17.78 -15.51 -2.96
CA PHE A 51 17.64 -16.94 -3.22
C PHE A 51 18.01 -17.25 -4.68
N ASP A 52 18.59 -18.43 -4.93
CA ASP A 52 18.80 -18.92 -6.30
C ASP A 52 17.48 -19.43 -6.92
N ALA A 53 17.54 -19.87 -8.18
CA ALA A 53 16.38 -20.39 -8.91
C ALA A 53 15.73 -21.63 -8.25
N ASP A 54 16.47 -22.36 -7.41
CA ASP A 54 15.99 -23.51 -6.65
C ASP A 54 15.48 -23.11 -5.25
N GLY A 55 15.44 -21.81 -4.93
CA GLY A 55 15.05 -21.31 -3.61
C GLY A 55 16.11 -21.52 -2.51
N LYS A 56 17.37 -21.79 -2.87
CA LYS A 56 18.46 -21.92 -1.89
C LYS A 56 19.02 -20.55 -1.52
N PRO A 57 19.35 -20.32 -0.24
CA PRO A 57 19.84 -19.03 0.23
C PRO A 57 21.23 -18.72 -0.31
N LEU A 58 21.45 -17.44 -0.66
CA LEU A 58 22.71 -16.89 -1.13
C LEU A 58 23.08 -15.66 -0.31
N TRP A 59 24.37 -15.50 -0.03
CA TRP A 59 24.92 -14.37 0.72
C TRP A 59 26.03 -13.67 -0.03
N PHE A 60 26.16 -12.36 0.09
CA PHE A 60 27.33 -11.64 -0.40
C PHE A 60 28.48 -11.75 0.62
N GLY A 61 29.72 -11.70 0.12
CA GLY A 61 30.92 -11.77 0.96
C GLY A 61 30.89 -10.74 2.10
N PRO A 62 30.56 -9.46 1.80
CA PRO A 62 30.41 -8.42 2.81
C PRO A 62 29.36 -8.70 3.92
N THR A 63 28.20 -9.32 3.60
CA THR A 63 27.21 -9.76 4.60
C THR A 63 27.81 -10.79 5.57
N ILE A 64 28.60 -11.73 5.04
CA ILE A 64 29.28 -12.76 5.82
C ILE A 64 30.36 -12.14 6.71
N ASP A 65 31.07 -11.12 6.20
CA ASP A 65 32.14 -10.43 6.94
C ASP A 65 31.60 -9.63 8.11
N ALA A 66 30.53 -8.86 7.88
CA ALA A 66 29.84 -8.11 8.93
C ALA A 66 29.30 -9.03 10.03
N TRP A 67 28.67 -10.15 9.65
CA TRP A 67 28.23 -11.16 10.62
C TRP A 67 29.39 -11.82 11.37
N SER A 68 30.51 -12.07 10.68
CA SER A 68 31.72 -12.62 11.30
C SER A 68 32.28 -11.64 12.33
N ALA A 69 32.37 -10.36 12.00
CA ALA A 69 32.78 -9.29 12.92
C ALA A 69 31.89 -9.24 14.17
N HIS A 70 30.57 -9.16 13.97
CA HIS A 70 29.58 -9.07 15.05
C HIS A 70 29.61 -10.30 15.99
N THR A 71 29.90 -11.48 15.44
CA THR A 71 30.01 -12.73 16.23
C THR A 71 31.42 -12.99 16.79
N GLY A 72 32.33 -12.02 16.71
CA GLY A 72 33.69 -12.11 17.24
C GLY A 72 34.60 -13.08 16.49
N ARG A 73 34.30 -13.34 15.21
CA ARG A 73 35.09 -14.20 14.33
C ARG A 73 36.12 -13.39 13.54
N ALA A 74 37.14 -14.09 13.02
CA ALA A 74 38.13 -13.48 12.15
C ALA A 74 37.46 -12.97 10.86
N VAL A 75 37.74 -11.70 10.52
CA VAL A 75 37.28 -11.06 9.29
C VAL A 75 38.43 -11.10 8.28
N PRO A 76 38.19 -11.46 7.01
CA PRO A 76 39.22 -11.46 5.97
C PRO A 76 39.92 -10.10 5.81
N ASP A 77 41.22 -10.10 5.48
CA ASP A 77 42.01 -8.89 5.27
C ASP A 77 41.50 -8.02 4.10
N ASP A 78 40.72 -8.61 3.20
CA ASP A 78 40.14 -7.91 2.06
C ASP A 78 38.82 -7.20 2.40
N SER A 79 38.22 -7.43 3.56
CA SER A 79 36.98 -6.78 3.99
C SER A 79 37.13 -5.27 4.23
N LEU A 80 36.01 -4.56 4.36
CA LEU A 80 36.03 -3.15 4.78
C LEU A 80 36.66 -3.05 6.18
N TRP A 81 37.63 -2.16 6.34
CA TRP A 81 38.38 -1.99 7.60
C TRP A 81 37.47 -1.72 8.81
N LEU A 82 36.30 -1.11 8.59
CA LEU A 82 35.30 -0.81 9.61
C LEU A 82 34.87 -2.07 10.38
N PHE A 83 34.83 -3.23 9.72
CA PHE A 83 34.42 -4.50 10.35
C PHE A 83 35.49 -5.07 11.30
N SER A 84 36.75 -4.68 11.16
CA SER A 84 37.87 -5.17 11.99
C SER A 84 38.52 -4.07 12.83
N ALA A 85 37.94 -2.87 12.83
CA ALA A 85 38.44 -1.75 13.59
C ALA A 85 38.27 -2.00 15.10
N PRO A 86 39.32 -1.72 15.92
CA PRO A 86 39.16 -1.75 17.37
C PRO A 86 38.20 -0.65 17.82
N ALA A 87 37.71 -0.76 19.06
CA ALA A 87 36.99 0.35 19.68
C ALA A 87 37.88 1.59 19.71
N ALA A 88 37.29 2.76 19.44
CA ALA A 88 37.99 4.03 19.53
C ALA A 88 38.49 4.24 20.97
N THR A 89 39.74 4.65 21.11
CA THR A 89 40.31 5.05 22.42
C THR A 89 39.96 6.50 22.75
N GLU A 90 39.78 7.33 21.73
CA GLU A 90 39.29 8.71 21.82
C GLU A 90 38.22 8.93 20.74
N PRO A 91 37.23 9.82 20.95
CA PRO A 91 36.23 10.14 19.94
C PRO A 91 36.87 10.72 18.67
N ALA A 92 36.50 10.16 17.51
CA ALA A 92 36.93 10.62 16.18
C ALA A 92 36.75 12.13 16.00
N VAL A 93 37.63 12.78 15.23
CA VAL A 93 37.52 14.23 14.95
C VAL A 93 36.38 14.45 13.96
N GLU A 94 35.44 15.33 14.28
CA GLU A 94 34.39 15.73 13.34
C GLU A 94 34.95 16.80 12.39
N LEU A 95 35.18 16.43 11.13
CA LEU A 95 35.68 17.34 10.09
C LEU A 95 34.56 18.22 9.52
N LEU A 96 33.35 17.68 9.47
CA LEU A 96 32.20 18.31 8.86
C LEU A 96 30.91 17.84 9.54
N ARG A 97 29.97 18.76 9.77
CA ARG A 97 28.57 18.48 10.04
C ARG A 97 27.72 19.59 9.44
N ARG A 98 26.91 19.28 8.42
CA ARG A 98 26.05 20.27 7.75
C ARG A 98 24.97 19.62 6.90
N VAL A 99 24.02 20.43 6.48
CA VAL A 99 23.12 20.14 5.36
C VAL A 99 23.88 20.37 4.04
N VAL A 100 23.78 19.43 3.10
CA VAL A 100 24.47 19.45 1.81
C VAL A 100 23.48 19.16 0.69
N THR A 101 23.62 19.85 -0.44
CA THR A 101 22.93 19.52 -1.68
C THR A 101 23.86 18.73 -2.59
N VAL A 102 23.42 17.54 -3.00
CA VAL A 102 24.19 16.69 -3.92
C VAL A 102 24.03 17.23 -5.34
N ASN A 103 25.14 17.62 -5.98
CA ASN A 103 25.12 18.27 -7.28
C ASN A 103 24.49 17.42 -8.40
N ILE A 104 24.62 16.10 -8.32
CA ILE A 104 24.12 15.17 -9.35
C ILE A 104 22.58 15.09 -9.35
N THR A 105 21.95 15.15 -8.18
CA THR A 105 20.50 14.95 -8.04
C THR A 105 19.74 16.20 -7.62
N GLY A 106 20.44 17.26 -7.21
CA GLY A 106 19.84 18.47 -6.62
C GLY A 106 19.16 18.21 -5.27
N ARG A 107 19.28 17.00 -4.71
CA ARG A 107 18.63 16.59 -3.46
C ARG A 107 19.47 16.99 -2.26
N THR A 108 18.79 17.25 -1.15
CA THR A 108 19.41 17.68 0.10
C THR A 108 19.57 16.51 1.07
N MET A 109 20.70 16.48 1.78
CA MET A 109 21.03 15.46 2.78
C MET A 109 21.70 16.10 3.99
N PHE A 110 21.57 15.46 5.15
CA PHE A 110 22.36 15.78 6.33
C PHE A 110 23.62 14.90 6.34
N ALA A 111 24.79 15.52 6.48
CA ALA A 111 26.08 14.83 6.41
C ALA A 111 26.95 15.11 7.63
N ILE A 112 27.63 14.07 8.12
CA ILE A 112 28.71 14.17 9.10
C ILE A 112 29.92 13.42 8.57
N VAL A 113 31.11 14.00 8.65
CA VAL A 113 32.37 13.34 8.32
C VAL A 113 33.22 13.25 9.58
N TRP A 114 33.53 12.03 9.99
CA TRP A 114 34.44 11.75 11.09
C TRP A 114 35.77 11.22 10.58
N ASP A 115 36.86 11.75 11.13
CA ASP A 115 38.21 11.27 10.87
C ASP A 115 38.63 10.27 11.95
N THR A 116 39.06 9.08 11.51
CA THR A 116 39.50 7.99 12.38
C THR A 116 40.90 7.55 11.98
N ASP A 117 41.61 6.87 12.87
CA ASP A 117 42.97 6.36 12.63
C ASP A 117 43.10 5.44 11.41
N ARG A 118 41.99 4.92 10.87
CA ARG A 118 41.96 4.00 9.73
C ARG A 118 41.29 4.54 8.46
N GLY A 119 40.76 5.76 8.52
CA GLY A 119 40.07 6.41 7.41
C GLY A 119 38.80 7.13 7.83
N HIS A 120 38.20 7.87 6.90
CA HIS A 120 36.99 8.64 7.20
C HIS A 120 35.75 7.75 7.28
N VAL A 121 34.85 8.08 8.21
CA VAL A 121 33.46 7.57 8.22
C VAL A 121 32.52 8.72 7.88
N ILE A 122 31.70 8.52 6.86
CA ILE A 122 30.78 9.52 6.31
C ILE A 122 29.35 9.08 6.62
N TYR A 123 28.70 9.80 7.52
CA TYR A 123 27.27 9.66 7.78
C TYR A 123 26.46 10.43 6.76
N LEU A 124 25.43 9.80 6.20
CA LEU A 124 24.45 10.46 5.32
C LEU A 124 23.01 10.11 5.73
N GLN A 125 22.13 11.12 5.73
CA GLN A 125 20.69 10.96 5.87
C GLN A 125 19.98 11.80 4.79
N PRO A 126 19.12 11.22 3.93
CA PRO A 126 18.29 12.00 3.00
C PRO A 126 17.28 12.86 3.76
N LEU A 127 17.09 14.09 3.31
CA LEU A 127 16.08 15.01 3.85
C LEU A 127 14.92 15.17 2.87
N GLY A 128 13.68 15.09 3.35
CA GLY A 128 12.44 15.10 2.56
C GLY A 128 12.12 13.76 1.88
N ASP A 129 10.95 13.62 1.27
CA ASP A 129 10.53 12.34 0.68
C ASP A 129 11.41 11.93 -0.51
N THR A 130 12.10 10.80 -0.34
CA THR A 130 12.90 10.19 -1.39
C THR A 130 12.25 8.86 -1.73
N ASP A 131 11.34 8.88 -2.71
CA ASP A 131 10.56 7.71 -3.21
C ASP A 131 11.40 6.55 -3.78
N THR A 132 12.72 6.59 -3.61
CA THR A 132 13.64 5.64 -4.21
C THR A 132 14.40 4.88 -3.14
N ASN A 133 14.11 3.58 -3.03
CA ASN A 133 14.92 2.59 -2.30
C ASN A 133 16.39 2.51 -2.78
N ASP A 134 16.73 3.15 -3.89
CA ASP A 134 18.11 3.23 -4.37
C ASP A 134 18.89 4.28 -3.55
N LYS A 135 19.56 3.82 -2.48
CA LYS A 135 20.48 4.64 -1.67
C LYS A 135 21.86 4.83 -2.33
N GLY A 136 22.09 4.24 -3.52
CA GLY A 136 23.36 4.30 -4.23
C GLY A 136 23.75 5.72 -4.66
N TRP A 137 22.78 6.55 -5.08
CA TRP A 137 23.06 7.93 -5.48
C TRP A 137 23.57 8.80 -4.33
N MET A 138 23.11 8.56 -3.09
CA MET A 138 23.59 9.28 -1.90
C MET A 138 25.02 8.91 -1.58
N ALA A 139 25.33 7.61 -1.64
CA ALA A 139 26.68 7.13 -1.41
C ALA A 139 27.67 7.67 -2.46
N VAL A 140 27.26 7.86 -3.71
CA VAL A 140 28.08 8.58 -4.73
C VAL A 140 28.31 10.03 -4.33
N GLY A 141 27.29 10.73 -3.82
CA GLY A 141 27.41 12.09 -3.29
C GLY A 141 28.38 12.22 -2.10
N ALA A 142 28.69 11.13 -1.39
CA ALA A 142 29.71 11.13 -0.33
C ALA A 142 31.11 11.50 -0.86
N ALA A 143 31.41 11.20 -2.13
CA ALA A 143 32.70 11.48 -2.74
C ALA A 143 33.00 12.98 -2.85
N ASP A 144 31.96 13.83 -2.92
CA ASP A 144 32.09 15.30 -2.93
C ASP A 144 32.45 15.89 -1.55
N LEU A 145 32.36 15.09 -0.47
CA LEU A 145 32.60 15.57 0.90
C LEU A 145 34.06 15.44 1.35
N ILE A 146 34.87 14.66 0.63
CA ILE A 146 36.25 14.33 1.00
C ILE A 146 37.15 14.31 -0.23
N GLU A 147 38.46 14.50 -0.05
CA GLU A 147 39.40 14.48 -1.18
C GLU A 147 39.50 13.08 -1.82
N PRO A 148 39.73 12.98 -3.15
CA PRO A 148 39.80 11.69 -3.86
C PRO A 148 40.80 10.68 -3.30
N LEU A 149 41.88 11.17 -2.69
CA LEU A 149 42.89 10.31 -2.10
C LEU A 149 42.36 9.52 -0.89
N TRP A 150 41.27 9.94 -0.24
CA TRP A 150 40.69 9.26 0.90
C TRP A 150 39.56 8.29 0.55
N TRP A 151 39.10 8.27 -0.70
CA TRP A 151 37.95 7.45 -1.13
C TRP A 151 38.14 5.96 -0.81
N TYR A 152 39.32 5.41 -1.05
CA TYR A 152 39.56 3.97 -0.89
C TYR A 152 39.55 3.49 0.57
N THR A 153 39.73 4.42 1.51
CA THR A 153 39.66 4.22 2.97
C THR A 153 38.35 4.72 3.58
N ALA A 154 37.48 5.39 2.82
CA ALA A 154 36.24 5.93 3.35
C ALA A 154 35.15 4.84 3.49
N ALA A 155 34.43 4.89 4.61
CA ALA A 155 33.21 4.11 4.82
C ALA A 155 32.01 5.06 4.88
N VAL A 156 30.99 4.82 4.07
CA VAL A 156 29.75 5.60 4.09
C VAL A 156 28.70 4.83 4.88
N ILE A 157 28.09 5.45 5.89
CA ILE A 157 27.02 4.87 6.69
C ILE A 157 25.72 5.64 6.47
N MET A 158 24.63 4.91 6.34
CA MET A 158 23.28 5.44 6.19
C MET A 158 22.35 4.68 7.12
N PRO A 159 21.98 5.23 8.29
CA PRO A 159 21.02 4.60 9.19
C PRO A 159 19.74 4.17 8.47
N VAL A 160 19.17 3.07 8.94
CA VAL A 160 17.82 2.63 8.58
C VAL A 160 16.85 3.50 9.37
N GLU A 161 15.84 4.05 8.68
CA GLU A 161 14.82 4.86 9.32
C GLU A 161 13.91 3.97 10.18
N GLU A 162 13.50 4.50 11.32
CA GLU A 162 12.61 3.78 12.23
C GLU A 162 11.19 4.33 12.10
N HIS A 163 10.20 3.43 12.06
CA HIS A 163 8.80 3.80 12.05
C HIS A 163 8.26 3.74 13.47
N LEU A 164 7.75 4.87 13.96
CA LEU A 164 7.23 4.96 15.32
C LEU A 164 6.08 3.95 15.55
N ALA A 165 5.19 3.74 14.56
CA ALA A 165 4.00 2.92 14.71
C ALA A 165 4.20 1.39 14.49
N LEU A 166 5.31 0.95 13.91
CA LEU A 166 5.46 -0.45 13.45
C LEU A 166 6.42 -1.30 14.29
N ASN A 167 7.15 -0.71 15.25
CA ASN A 167 8.29 -1.37 15.84
C ASN A 167 7.99 -2.07 17.17
N THR A 168 8.19 -3.39 17.19
CA THR A 168 8.04 -4.22 18.40
C THR A 168 9.39 -4.56 19.05
N ARG A 169 10.52 -4.32 18.37
CA ARG A 169 11.89 -4.40 18.92
C ARG A 169 12.78 -3.34 18.25
N PHE A 170 13.27 -2.40 19.05
CA PHE A 170 14.12 -1.31 18.58
C PHE A 170 15.59 -1.78 18.50
N SER A 171 16.08 -2.08 17.29
CA SER A 171 17.47 -2.50 17.03
C SER A 171 18.00 -1.75 15.80
N PRO A 172 18.47 -0.50 15.98
CA PRO A 172 18.79 0.36 14.86
C PRO A 172 20.09 -0.07 14.19
N SER A 173 20.06 -0.04 12.87
CA SER A 173 21.18 -0.44 12.01
C SER A 173 21.45 0.60 10.94
N ALA A 174 22.58 0.47 10.24
CA ALA A 174 22.93 1.29 9.08
C ALA A 174 23.32 0.42 7.89
N TYR A 175 22.97 0.88 6.71
CA TYR A 175 23.59 0.44 5.47
C TYR A 175 25.00 1.01 5.39
N VAL A 176 25.96 0.15 5.04
CA VAL A 176 27.38 0.52 4.90
C VAL A 176 27.81 0.36 3.46
N TYR A 177 28.45 1.39 2.92
CA TYR A 177 28.98 1.43 1.56
C TYR A 177 30.46 1.79 1.57
N ARG A 178 31.15 1.38 0.52
CA ARG A 178 32.53 1.77 0.24
C ARG A 178 32.57 2.64 -1.01
N ILE A 179 33.36 3.71 -0.97
CA ILE A 179 33.68 4.50 -2.17
C ILE A 179 34.81 3.80 -2.93
N THR A 180 34.62 3.65 -4.23
CA THR A 180 35.56 3.05 -5.17
C THR A 180 35.79 4.01 -6.34
N SER A 181 36.94 3.93 -7.01
CA SER A 181 37.12 4.63 -8.28
C SER A 181 36.43 3.84 -9.38
N ARG A 182 35.67 4.51 -10.23
CA ARG A 182 35.04 3.89 -11.40
C ARG A 182 36.14 3.27 -12.27
N PRO A 183 36.07 1.98 -12.64
CA PRO A 183 37.06 1.43 -13.57
C PRO A 183 36.95 2.22 -14.87
N ALA A 184 38.09 2.73 -15.37
CA ALA A 184 38.14 3.38 -16.66
C ALA A 184 37.51 2.44 -17.69
N VAL A 185 36.37 2.84 -18.27
CA VAL A 185 35.74 2.11 -19.36
C VAL A 185 36.83 1.90 -20.40
N ALA A 186 37.09 0.64 -20.78
CA ALA A 186 38.14 0.28 -21.71
C ALA A 186 37.79 0.82 -23.12
N GLY A 187 37.98 2.12 -23.33
CA GLY A 187 37.94 2.78 -24.62
C GLY A 187 39.35 2.84 -25.20
N GLU A 188 39.52 2.11 -26.31
CA GLU A 188 40.58 2.14 -27.33
C GLU A 188 42.08 2.22 -26.91
N PRO A 189 42.96 1.49 -27.62
CA PRO A 189 44.36 1.34 -27.23
C PRO A 189 45.15 2.63 -27.51
N GLN A 190 45.15 3.57 -26.56
CA GLN A 190 46.14 4.65 -26.55
C GLN A 190 47.45 4.17 -25.92
N SER A 191 48.53 4.43 -26.64
CA SER A 191 49.89 3.90 -26.49
C SER A 191 50.48 3.99 -25.07
N GLU A 192 51.18 2.92 -24.68
CA GLU A 192 51.75 2.70 -23.33
C GLU A 192 52.70 3.80 -22.83
N LEU A 193 53.23 4.66 -23.73
CA LEU A 193 54.07 5.80 -23.36
C LEU A 193 53.30 6.93 -22.67
N ARG A 194 52.02 7.15 -22.99
CA ARG A 194 51.19 8.17 -22.30
C ARG A 194 50.74 7.71 -20.91
N ARG A 195 50.57 6.39 -20.71
CA ARG A 195 50.21 5.80 -19.41
C ARG A 195 51.30 5.97 -18.35
N ARG A 196 52.58 6.08 -18.73
CA ARG A 196 53.68 6.31 -17.78
C ARG A 196 53.83 7.78 -17.38
N GLN A 197 53.48 8.73 -18.25
CA GLN A 197 53.56 10.17 -17.92
C GLN A 197 52.34 10.67 -17.12
N HIS A 198 51.13 10.13 -17.32
CA HIS A 198 49.95 10.51 -16.51
C HIS A 198 49.89 9.86 -15.12
N ARG A 199 50.58 8.72 -14.90
CA ARG A 199 50.57 8.03 -13.59
C ARG A 199 51.25 8.81 -12.45
N SER A 200 52.03 9.85 -12.76
CA SER A 200 52.75 10.64 -11.76
C SER A 200 52.09 11.98 -11.41
N MET A 201 51.05 12.41 -12.14
CA MET A 201 50.44 13.74 -11.93
C MET A 201 48.90 13.76 -11.81
N ASP A 202 48.16 12.68 -12.13
CA ASP A 202 46.69 12.67 -12.11
C ASP A 202 46.04 12.00 -10.87
N ARG A 203 46.77 11.81 -9.76
CA ARG A 203 46.17 11.21 -8.55
C ARG A 203 45.36 12.19 -7.69
N THR A 204 45.34 13.47 -8.05
CA THR A 204 44.75 14.55 -7.25
C THR A 204 43.54 15.24 -7.89
N SER A 205 43.09 14.81 -9.08
CA SER A 205 42.02 15.49 -9.84
C SER A 205 40.87 14.55 -10.22
N GLY A 206 40.34 13.79 -9.26
CA GLY A 206 39.09 13.05 -9.44
C GLY A 206 37.88 13.92 -9.11
N THR A 207 36.82 13.84 -9.92
CA THR A 207 35.51 14.45 -9.61
C THR A 207 34.55 13.38 -9.08
N ALA A 208 33.48 13.72 -8.35
CA ALA A 208 32.52 12.69 -7.89
C ALA A 208 31.90 11.86 -9.03
N ALA A 209 31.89 12.37 -10.27
CA ALA A 209 31.49 11.62 -11.46
C ALA A 209 32.40 10.41 -11.77
N ASP A 210 33.63 10.42 -11.26
CA ASP A 210 34.64 9.34 -11.38
C ASP A 210 34.57 8.33 -10.23
N SER A 211 33.68 8.54 -9.26
CA SER A 211 33.46 7.62 -8.15
C SER A 211 32.37 6.59 -8.47
N ALA A 212 32.48 5.42 -7.86
CA ALA A 212 31.46 4.39 -7.82
C ALA A 212 31.31 3.93 -6.38
N VAL A 213 30.16 3.40 -6.00
CA VAL A 213 29.93 2.90 -4.64
C VAL A 213 29.52 1.45 -4.65
N GLU A 214 30.05 0.72 -3.68
CA GLU A 214 29.77 -0.69 -3.49
C GLU A 214 29.13 -0.88 -2.12
N TRP A 215 27.89 -1.39 -2.11
CA TRP A 215 27.25 -1.81 -0.87
C TRP A 215 28.08 -2.90 -0.19
N GLN A 216 28.26 -2.78 1.12
CA GLN A 216 29.00 -3.74 1.92
C GLN A 216 28.03 -4.51 2.82
N ALA A 217 27.41 -3.88 3.81
CA ALA A 217 26.62 -4.65 4.77
C ALA A 217 25.56 -3.82 5.49
N HIS A 218 24.79 -4.51 6.33
CA HIS A 218 24.10 -3.92 7.46
C HIS A 218 24.96 -4.08 8.72
N LEU A 219 25.16 -2.99 9.47
CA LEU A 219 25.78 -3.01 10.80
C LEU A 219 24.85 -2.40 11.84
N ASP A 220 24.91 -2.91 13.07
CA ASP A 220 24.25 -2.29 14.21
C ASP A 220 24.89 -0.92 14.48
N LEU A 221 24.07 0.09 14.83
CA LEU A 221 24.61 1.43 15.10
C LEU A 221 25.60 1.43 16.29
N ALA A 222 25.41 0.52 17.26
CA ALA A 222 26.33 0.34 18.38
C ALA A 222 27.75 -0.04 17.93
N ASP A 223 27.87 -0.94 16.95
CA ASP A 223 29.16 -1.39 16.42
C ASP A 223 29.86 -0.25 15.67
N VAL A 224 29.10 0.54 14.90
CA VAL A 224 29.63 1.72 14.20
C VAL A 224 30.07 2.80 15.20
N ALA A 225 29.24 3.09 16.20
CA ALA A 225 29.53 4.07 17.24
C ALA A 225 30.78 3.72 18.04
N LYS A 226 31.00 2.44 18.33
CA LYS A 226 32.18 1.92 19.03
C LYS A 226 33.46 2.21 18.27
N VAL A 227 33.45 2.12 16.93
CA VAL A 227 34.62 2.42 16.09
C VAL A 227 34.89 3.93 15.99
N ILE A 228 33.84 4.75 16.02
CA ILE A 228 33.95 6.21 15.91
C ILE A 228 34.19 6.87 17.28
N GLY A 229 33.80 6.20 18.37
CA GLY A 229 33.78 6.75 19.72
C GLY A 229 32.73 7.86 19.91
N ARG A 230 31.68 7.89 19.07
CA ARG A 230 30.60 8.89 19.11
C ARG A 230 29.24 8.26 18.87
N PRO A 231 28.16 8.81 19.45
CA PRO A 231 26.82 8.32 19.19
C PRO A 231 26.34 8.72 17.78
N ILE A 232 25.70 7.78 17.09
CA ILE A 232 25.18 7.95 15.73
C ILE A 232 23.79 8.60 15.77
N PRO A 233 23.56 9.70 15.02
CA PRO A 233 22.24 10.29 14.90
C PRO A 233 21.27 9.36 14.15
N LEU A 234 20.09 9.14 14.69
CA LEU A 234 19.03 8.31 14.11
C LEU A 234 17.77 9.14 13.90
N TRP A 235 17.06 8.90 12.80
CA TRP A 235 15.85 9.63 12.42
C TRP A 235 14.63 8.70 12.43
N ILE A 236 13.52 9.21 12.97
CA ILE A 236 12.21 8.59 12.76
C ILE A 236 11.72 9.02 11.38
N GLU A 237 11.03 8.13 10.67
CA GLU A 237 10.36 8.47 9.42
C GLU A 237 9.52 9.76 9.56
N GLY A 238 9.49 10.60 8.53
CA GLY A 238 8.79 11.89 8.57
C GLY A 238 9.46 13.00 9.40
N THR A 239 10.50 12.69 10.22
CA THR A 239 11.23 13.73 10.98
C THR A 239 12.43 14.33 10.23
N ARG A 240 12.82 13.72 9.11
CA ARG A 240 13.99 14.06 8.29
C ARG A 240 13.78 15.30 7.41
N THR A 241 13.47 16.44 8.02
CA THR A 241 13.27 17.72 7.33
C THR A 241 14.54 18.57 7.35
N VAL A 242 14.68 19.50 6.40
CA VAL A 242 15.78 20.48 6.39
C VAL A 242 15.80 21.30 7.68
N GLU A 243 14.63 21.76 8.14
CA GLU A 243 14.49 22.51 9.39
C GLU A 243 15.01 21.73 10.60
N ASN A 244 14.63 20.46 10.74
CA ASN A 244 15.09 19.62 11.85
C ASN A 244 16.61 19.33 11.75
N ALA A 245 17.12 19.14 10.54
CA ALA A 245 18.55 18.96 10.30
C ALA A 245 19.36 20.20 10.69
N GLU A 246 18.92 21.39 10.29
CA GLU A 246 19.54 22.67 10.68
C GLU A 246 19.46 22.89 12.19
N ARG A 247 18.32 22.60 12.82
CA ARG A 247 18.17 22.67 14.28
C ARG A 247 19.14 21.72 15.00
N SER A 248 19.37 20.52 14.46
CA SER A 248 20.32 19.55 15.01
C SER A 248 21.80 19.98 14.92
N LEU A 249 22.13 20.99 14.11
CA LEU A 249 23.49 21.56 14.08
C LEU A 249 23.80 22.35 15.36
N ALA A 250 22.77 22.91 16.01
CA ALA A 250 22.92 23.67 17.23
C ALA A 250 22.91 22.80 18.50
N CYS A 251 22.43 21.55 18.43
CA CYS A 251 22.41 20.63 19.57
C CYS A 251 22.57 19.16 19.15
N THR A 252 23.40 18.43 19.88
CA THR A 252 23.64 16.99 19.69
C THR A 252 22.73 16.10 20.55
N ALA A 253 21.62 16.65 21.06
CA ALA A 253 20.65 15.94 21.88
C ALA A 253 19.31 15.83 21.15
N THR A 254 18.53 14.81 21.50
CA THR A 254 17.15 14.65 20.99
C THR A 254 16.30 15.85 21.37
N PHE A 255 15.62 16.44 20.39
CA PHE A 255 14.62 17.48 20.64
C PHE A 255 13.22 17.04 20.21
N THR A 256 12.21 17.63 20.83
CA THR A 256 10.81 17.40 20.49
C THR A 256 10.37 18.34 19.37
N ILE A 257 9.58 17.80 18.43
CA ILE A 257 8.92 18.53 17.34
C ILE A 257 7.40 18.36 17.46
N PRO A 258 6.59 19.25 16.88
CA PRO A 258 5.16 18.99 16.70
C PRO A 258 4.96 17.64 16.01
N ASP A 259 3.90 16.93 16.38
CA ASP A 259 3.57 15.69 15.69
C ASP A 259 3.02 16.01 14.30
N THR A 260 3.86 15.84 13.29
CA THR A 260 3.49 15.89 11.85
C THR A 260 3.73 14.54 11.18
N VAL A 261 3.99 13.51 11.97
CA VAL A 261 4.45 12.19 11.50
C VAL A 261 3.35 11.16 11.66
N THR A 262 2.59 11.22 12.74
CA THR A 262 1.49 10.29 12.98
C THR A 262 0.17 10.85 12.44
N GLU A 263 -0.82 9.98 12.29
CA GLU A 263 -2.19 10.37 11.92
C GLU A 263 -2.94 11.08 13.07
N TRP A 264 -2.38 11.11 14.28
CA TRP A 264 -3.07 11.60 15.48
C TRP A 264 -3.61 13.03 15.37
N PRO A 265 -2.86 14.04 14.88
CA PRO A 265 -3.39 15.39 14.76
C PRO A 265 -4.63 15.46 13.86
N ALA A 266 -4.66 14.69 12.77
CA ALA A 266 -5.82 14.62 11.88
C ALA A 266 -7.01 13.95 12.59
N THR A 267 -6.78 12.86 13.31
CA THR A 267 -7.81 12.19 14.12
C THR A 267 -8.37 13.08 15.21
N GLN A 268 -7.52 13.80 15.94
CA GLN A 268 -7.92 14.75 16.97
C GLN A 268 -8.79 15.87 16.36
N ASN A 269 -8.36 16.48 15.26
CA ASN A 269 -9.14 17.52 14.58
C ASN A 269 -10.52 17.01 14.12
N ARG A 270 -10.60 15.77 13.60
CA ARG A 270 -11.87 15.14 13.19
C ARG A 270 -12.81 14.96 14.39
N LEU A 271 -12.30 14.50 15.53
CA LEU A 271 -13.11 14.34 16.76
C LEU A 271 -13.58 15.69 17.33
N GLU A 272 -12.72 16.71 17.32
CA GLU A 272 -13.09 18.06 17.74
C GLU A 272 -14.21 18.64 16.87
N ARG A 273 -14.16 18.41 15.54
CA ARG A 273 -15.27 18.75 14.63
C ARG A 273 -16.54 17.96 14.95
N ALA A 274 -16.43 16.66 15.21
CA ALA A 274 -17.57 15.81 15.55
C ALA A 274 -18.27 16.28 16.85
N ILE A 275 -17.49 16.68 17.86
CA ILE A 275 -18.00 17.26 19.11
C ILE A 275 -18.69 18.60 18.84
N THR A 276 -18.03 19.50 18.09
CA THR A 276 -18.56 20.83 17.77
C THR A 276 -19.89 20.75 17.01
N ALA A 277 -20.01 19.79 16.08
CA ALA A 277 -21.22 19.55 15.33
C ALA A 277 -22.27 18.70 16.07
N ASN A 278 -22.01 18.33 17.32
CA ASN A 278 -22.92 17.54 18.15
C ASN A 278 -23.32 16.20 17.50
N VAL A 279 -22.33 15.50 16.90
CA VAL A 279 -22.56 14.18 16.28
C VAL A 279 -22.99 13.17 17.34
N ALA A 280 -22.54 13.30 18.58
CA ALA A 280 -22.92 12.43 19.69
C ALA A 280 -24.43 12.39 19.96
N GLU A 281 -25.15 13.49 19.76
CA GLU A 281 -26.61 13.55 19.95
C GLU A 281 -27.36 13.09 18.69
N ARG A 282 -26.85 13.41 17.49
CA ARG A 282 -27.53 13.14 16.21
C ARG A 282 -27.31 11.71 15.71
N HIS A 283 -26.10 11.19 15.89
CA HIS A 283 -25.66 9.86 15.43
C HIS A 283 -24.81 9.20 16.53
N PRO A 284 -25.45 8.75 17.62
CA PRO A 284 -24.74 8.25 18.80
C PRO A 284 -23.89 7.00 18.53
N ALA A 285 -24.35 6.05 17.69
CA ALA A 285 -23.54 4.88 17.35
C ALA A 285 -22.30 5.27 16.54
N ALA A 286 -22.46 6.21 15.60
CA ALA A 286 -21.36 6.73 14.80
C ALA A 286 -20.28 7.41 15.64
N PHE A 287 -20.69 8.29 16.56
CA PHE A 287 -19.75 8.95 17.47
C PHE A 287 -19.06 7.95 18.40
N ALA A 288 -19.80 6.96 18.92
CA ALA A 288 -19.23 5.90 19.76
C ALA A 288 -18.20 5.05 19.00
N ALA A 289 -18.46 4.70 17.74
CA ALA A 289 -17.54 3.94 16.90
C ALA A 289 -16.28 4.76 16.57
N LEU A 290 -16.45 6.04 16.20
CA LEU A 290 -15.34 6.96 15.89
C LEU A 290 -14.43 7.17 17.11
N THR A 291 -15.02 7.41 18.28
CA THR A 291 -14.27 7.61 19.54
C THR A 291 -13.56 6.33 19.99
N ALA A 292 -14.18 5.15 19.83
CA ALA A 292 -13.55 3.87 20.17
C ALA A 292 -12.35 3.56 19.27
N ASP A 293 -12.48 3.78 17.95
CA ASP A 293 -11.37 3.61 17.00
C ASP A 293 -10.21 4.55 17.33
N ALA A 294 -10.51 5.81 17.62
CA ALA A 294 -9.52 6.80 18.01
C ALA A 294 -8.85 6.48 19.36
N ALA A 295 -9.58 5.93 20.33
CA ALA A 295 -9.04 5.51 21.62
C ALA A 295 -8.02 4.37 21.44
N ASP A 296 -8.31 3.42 20.56
CA ASP A 296 -7.39 2.33 20.21
C ASP A 296 -6.13 2.84 19.48
N ARG A 297 -6.28 3.78 18.55
CA ARG A 297 -5.14 4.46 17.89
C ARG A 297 -4.28 5.21 18.90
N LEU A 298 -4.90 6.00 19.78
CA LEU A 298 -4.19 6.76 20.83
C LEU A 298 -3.40 5.84 21.75
N ARG A 299 -4.02 4.74 22.21
CA ARG A 299 -3.37 3.74 23.05
C ARG A 299 -2.17 3.10 22.34
N THR A 300 -2.34 2.75 21.07
CA THR A 300 -1.26 2.17 20.24
C THR A 300 -0.10 3.16 20.08
N LEU A 301 -0.39 4.43 19.78
CA LEU A 301 0.62 5.48 19.66
C LEU A 301 1.32 5.76 21.00
N ARG A 302 0.59 5.87 22.12
CA ARG A 302 1.20 6.05 23.44
C ARG A 302 2.14 4.88 23.79
N THR A 303 1.71 3.66 23.52
CA THR A 303 2.54 2.45 23.70
C THR A 303 3.79 2.49 22.81
N ALA A 304 3.65 2.94 21.56
CA ALA A 304 4.78 3.12 20.64
C ALA A 304 5.78 4.17 21.15
N HIS A 305 5.29 5.30 21.69
CA HIS A 305 6.15 6.29 22.34
C HIS A 305 6.87 5.68 23.55
N GLU A 306 6.16 4.97 24.44
CA GLU A 306 6.79 4.32 25.61
C GLU A 306 7.88 3.33 25.22
N ASN A 307 7.66 2.55 24.15
CA ASN A 307 8.59 1.52 23.68
C ASN A 307 9.71 2.05 22.77
N THR A 308 9.67 3.32 22.37
CA THR A 308 10.70 3.93 21.52
C THR A 308 11.62 4.80 22.38
N PRO A 309 12.81 4.32 22.77
CA PRO A 309 13.73 5.12 23.57
C PRO A 309 14.33 6.26 22.74
N SER A 310 14.61 7.40 23.39
CA SER A 310 15.24 8.55 22.72
C SER A 310 16.73 8.33 22.42
N SER A 311 17.35 7.34 23.04
CA SER A 311 18.75 6.93 22.82
C SER A 311 18.98 5.49 23.26
N GLY A 312 20.10 4.93 22.82
CA GLY A 312 20.55 3.60 23.21
C GLY A 312 22.06 3.48 23.10
N GLU A 313 22.57 2.24 23.08
CA GLU A 313 24.01 2.00 22.97
C GLU A 313 24.54 2.52 21.63
N GLY A 314 25.30 3.63 21.69
CA GLY A 314 25.96 4.19 20.52
C GLY A 314 25.05 5.00 19.57
N TRP A 315 23.81 5.34 19.95
CA TRP A 315 22.93 6.12 19.08
C TRP A 315 21.95 7.01 19.86
N TYR A 316 21.42 8.03 19.19
CA TYR A 316 20.35 8.90 19.72
C TYR A 316 19.39 9.31 18.61
N LEU A 317 18.11 9.50 18.94
CA LEU A 317 17.14 10.09 18.02
C LEU A 317 17.45 11.58 17.84
N VAL A 318 17.49 12.07 16.60
CA VAL A 318 17.70 13.51 16.36
C VAL A 318 16.47 14.31 16.78
N ALA A 319 15.32 13.93 16.25
CA ALA A 319 14.04 14.56 16.52
C ALA A 319 13.02 13.50 16.94
N ARG A 320 12.11 13.89 17.83
CA ARG A 320 11.03 13.04 18.30
C ARG A 320 9.69 13.78 18.20
N PRO A 321 8.68 13.20 17.55
CA PRO A 321 7.33 13.76 17.58
C PRO A 321 6.84 13.93 19.03
N ALA A 322 6.08 14.99 19.28
CA ALA A 322 5.43 15.21 20.56
C ALA A 322 4.48 14.04 20.86
N GLN A 323 4.46 13.60 22.12
CA GLN A 323 3.51 12.56 22.52
C GLN A 323 2.08 13.10 22.43
N PRO A 324 1.12 12.32 21.91
CA PRO A 324 -0.29 12.69 21.89
C PRO A 324 -0.83 13.11 23.26
N ALA A 325 -1.25 14.37 23.36
CA ALA A 325 -1.82 14.97 24.55
C ALA A 325 -3.12 15.72 24.17
N PRO A 326 -4.26 15.00 24.02
CA PRO A 326 -5.52 15.64 23.66
C PRO A 326 -6.04 16.55 24.78
N PRO A 327 -6.94 17.49 24.43
CA PRO A 327 -7.69 18.28 25.40
C PRO A 327 -8.45 17.39 26.39
N VAL A 328 -8.68 17.91 27.61
CA VAL A 328 -9.34 17.16 28.70
C VAL A 328 -10.71 16.61 28.29
N GLU A 329 -11.51 17.40 27.58
CA GLU A 329 -12.84 17.00 27.11
C GLU A 329 -12.77 15.80 26.14
N LEU A 330 -11.78 15.81 25.25
CA LEU A 330 -11.55 14.73 24.31
C LEU A 330 -10.99 13.48 25.01
N GLU A 331 -10.05 13.64 25.95
CA GLU A 331 -9.52 12.52 26.75
C GLU A 331 -10.65 11.82 27.53
N GLN A 332 -11.61 12.57 28.06
CA GLN A 332 -12.79 12.01 28.73
C GLN A 332 -13.67 11.19 27.77
N ALA A 333 -13.95 11.72 26.57
CA ALA A 333 -14.73 11.02 25.56
C ALA A 333 -14.04 9.71 25.11
N LEU A 334 -12.73 9.76 24.86
CA LEU A 334 -11.92 8.60 24.48
C LEU A 334 -11.87 7.53 25.58
N THR A 335 -11.80 7.96 26.85
CA THR A 335 -11.77 7.04 27.99
C THR A 335 -13.12 6.35 28.21
N ALA A 336 -14.23 7.04 27.94
CA ALA A 336 -15.58 6.49 28.05
C ALA A 336 -16.03 5.71 26.80
N ALA A 337 -15.24 5.73 25.73
CA ALA A 337 -15.61 5.19 24.43
C ALA A 337 -15.97 3.71 24.51
N THR A 338 -17.24 3.41 24.24
CA THR A 338 -17.76 2.04 24.18
C THR A 338 -18.64 1.92 22.94
N PRO A 339 -18.32 1.05 21.99
CA PRO A 339 -19.17 0.84 20.81
C PRO A 339 -20.59 0.41 21.20
N VAL A 340 -21.59 0.87 20.46
CA VAL A 340 -23.00 0.50 20.67
C VAL A 340 -23.18 -0.99 20.37
N THR A 341 -23.76 -1.75 21.30
CA THR A 341 -23.90 -3.21 21.14
C THR A 341 -25.12 -3.64 20.32
N ASP A 342 -26.10 -2.76 20.16
CA ASP A 342 -27.27 -3.03 19.33
C ASP A 342 -26.91 -2.86 17.84
N LEU A 343 -26.75 -3.97 17.14
CA LEU A 343 -26.29 -4.00 15.75
C LEU A 343 -27.35 -3.48 14.76
N ASP A 344 -28.64 -3.51 15.11
CA ASP A 344 -29.69 -2.96 14.27
C ASP A 344 -29.66 -1.43 14.28
N VAL A 345 -29.36 -0.83 15.45
CA VAL A 345 -29.12 0.62 15.56
C VAL A 345 -27.87 1.03 14.77
N VAL A 346 -26.79 0.27 14.89
CA VAL A 346 -25.53 0.50 14.14
C VAL A 346 -25.78 0.44 12.62
N ALA A 347 -26.53 -0.57 12.16
CA ALA A 347 -26.89 -0.73 10.75
C ALA A 347 -27.78 0.41 10.22
N GLY A 348 -28.73 0.87 11.03
CA GLY A 348 -29.59 2.01 10.72
C GLY A 348 -28.78 3.30 10.54
N GLU A 349 -27.95 3.64 11.53
CA GLU A 349 -27.10 4.83 11.48
C GLU A 349 -26.06 4.78 10.34
N LEU A 350 -25.49 3.60 10.05
CA LEU A 350 -24.59 3.42 8.91
C LEU A 350 -25.27 3.78 7.59
N THR A 351 -26.51 3.33 7.39
CA THR A 351 -27.29 3.63 6.19
C THR A 351 -27.59 5.12 6.08
N GLU A 352 -28.05 5.73 7.18
CA GLU A 352 -28.35 7.16 7.24
C GLU A 352 -27.09 8.00 6.94
N LEU A 353 -25.96 7.70 7.58
CA LEU A 353 -24.73 8.45 7.40
C LEU A 353 -24.18 8.37 5.99
N ARG A 354 -24.32 7.23 5.29
CA ARG A 354 -23.90 7.13 3.89
C ARG A 354 -24.68 8.08 2.98
N THR A 355 -25.98 8.23 3.23
CA THR A 355 -26.80 9.21 2.51
C THR A 355 -26.36 10.63 2.84
N LEU A 356 -26.23 10.95 4.13
CA LEU A 356 -25.84 12.29 4.58
C LEU A 356 -24.45 12.68 4.06
N GLU A 357 -23.43 11.84 4.27
CA GLU A 357 -22.06 12.04 3.81
C GLU A 357 -21.98 12.28 2.31
N GLY A 358 -22.70 11.47 1.54
CA GLY A 358 -22.69 11.58 0.09
C GLY A 358 -23.27 12.91 -0.41
N ASP A 359 -24.26 13.45 0.28
CA ASP A 359 -24.97 14.69 -0.05
C ASP A 359 -24.30 15.94 0.55
N LEU A 360 -23.19 15.80 1.30
CA LEU A 360 -22.39 16.94 1.75
C LEU A 360 -21.59 17.56 0.60
N ASP A 361 -21.34 18.86 0.74
CA ASP A 361 -20.33 19.56 -0.07
C ASP A 361 -18.93 18.96 0.18
N VAL A 362 -18.09 18.91 -0.84
CA VAL A 362 -16.71 18.41 -0.75
C VAL A 362 -15.86 19.19 0.24
N GLU A 363 -16.15 20.48 0.40
CA GLU A 363 -15.50 21.35 1.37
C GLU A 363 -16.17 21.31 2.77
N ASP A 364 -17.25 20.52 2.95
CA ASP A 364 -17.91 20.44 4.24
C ASP A 364 -16.98 19.77 5.28
N PRO A 365 -16.73 20.44 6.43
CA PRO A 365 -15.82 19.92 7.45
C PRO A 365 -16.27 18.60 8.08
N LEU A 366 -17.54 18.21 7.93
CA LEU A 366 -18.10 16.94 8.40
C LEU A 366 -17.95 15.79 7.40
N GLY A 367 -17.58 16.06 6.16
CA GLY A 367 -17.38 15.02 5.14
C GLY A 367 -16.43 13.93 5.62
N GLU A 368 -15.23 14.32 6.06
CA GLU A 368 -14.22 13.39 6.59
C GLU A 368 -14.66 12.72 7.89
N VAL A 369 -15.46 13.41 8.72
CA VAL A 369 -15.96 12.88 10.00
C VAL A 369 -16.94 11.74 9.75
N TYR A 370 -17.89 11.94 8.83
CA TYR A 370 -18.87 10.91 8.50
C TYR A 370 -18.24 9.77 7.70
N GLU A 371 -17.30 10.05 6.79
CA GLU A 371 -16.57 9.02 6.06
C GLU A 371 -15.87 8.04 7.02
N GLU A 372 -15.13 8.55 8.01
CA GLU A 372 -14.45 7.69 8.98
C GLU A 372 -15.43 6.99 9.93
N ALA A 373 -16.53 7.65 10.30
CA ALA A 373 -17.57 7.02 11.11
C ALA A 373 -18.27 5.87 10.36
N ILE A 374 -18.57 6.04 9.06
CA ILE A 374 -19.10 4.99 8.17
C ILE A 374 -18.14 3.80 8.16
N ASP A 375 -16.84 4.05 8.02
CA ASP A 375 -15.81 3.03 8.04
C ASP A 375 -15.72 2.30 9.39
N ALA A 376 -15.79 3.03 10.50
CA ALA A 376 -15.76 2.47 11.85
C ALA A 376 -17.00 1.60 12.14
N LEU A 377 -18.20 2.07 11.79
CA LEU A 377 -19.46 1.31 11.90
C LEU A 377 -19.42 0.06 11.02
N GLY A 378 -18.94 0.19 9.78
CA GLY A 378 -18.76 -0.94 8.87
C GLY A 378 -17.78 -1.99 9.43
N ARG A 379 -16.65 -1.58 10.02
CA ARG A 379 -15.73 -2.49 10.72
C ARG A 379 -16.40 -3.19 11.90
N GLN A 380 -17.19 -2.45 12.68
CA GLN A 380 -17.89 -3.01 13.83
C GLN A 380 -18.87 -4.11 13.44
N LEU A 381 -19.71 -3.88 12.43
CA LEU A 381 -20.65 -4.88 11.90
C LEU A 381 -19.90 -6.13 11.38
N ARG A 382 -18.82 -5.95 10.60
CA ARG A 382 -18.00 -7.06 10.10
C ARG A 382 -17.40 -7.91 11.23
N LEU A 383 -16.94 -7.27 12.31
CA LEU A 383 -16.39 -7.98 13.47
C LEU A 383 -17.47 -8.77 14.22
N ALA A 384 -18.67 -8.22 14.36
CA ALA A 384 -19.80 -8.89 14.98
C ALA A 384 -20.29 -10.10 14.17
N GLU A 385 -20.19 -10.05 12.84
CA GLU A 385 -20.58 -11.14 11.94
C GLU A 385 -19.60 -12.32 11.89
N LYS A 386 -18.41 -12.20 12.49
CA LYS A 386 -17.35 -13.24 12.46
C LYS A 386 -17.74 -14.60 13.09
N GLY A 387 -18.98 -14.77 13.53
CA GLY A 387 -19.57 -16.03 13.98
C GLY A 387 -20.93 -16.42 13.37
N ASN A 388 -21.55 -15.56 12.54
CA ASN A 388 -22.83 -15.85 11.86
C ASN A 388 -22.98 -14.97 10.59
N PRO A 389 -22.36 -15.36 9.46
CA PRO A 389 -22.33 -14.54 8.25
C PRO A 389 -23.71 -14.42 7.58
N GLY A 390 -24.10 -13.21 7.18
CA GLY A 390 -25.19 -12.99 6.23
C GLY A 390 -26.26 -11.95 6.60
N ARG A 391 -26.24 -11.33 7.79
CA ARG A 391 -27.28 -10.34 8.17
C ARG A 391 -26.90 -8.90 7.82
N TYR A 392 -25.63 -8.56 7.97
CA TYR A 392 -25.06 -7.22 7.80
C TYR A 392 -23.96 -7.18 6.73
N THR A 393 -23.56 -8.31 6.16
CA THR A 393 -22.48 -8.37 5.16
C THR A 393 -22.78 -7.43 3.99
N GLU A 394 -23.99 -7.48 3.45
CA GLU A 394 -24.44 -6.62 2.35
C GLU A 394 -24.54 -5.14 2.75
N LEU A 395 -24.77 -4.84 4.03
CA LEU A 395 -24.79 -3.47 4.56
C LEU A 395 -23.37 -2.93 4.78
N THR A 396 -22.38 -3.79 5.04
CA THR A 396 -20.99 -3.35 5.22
C THR A 396 -20.28 -3.05 3.92
N GLU A 397 -20.75 -3.66 2.83
CA GLU A 397 -20.45 -3.25 1.46
C GLU A 397 -21.23 -1.94 1.18
N THR A 398 -20.68 -1.05 0.37
CA THR A 398 -21.34 0.23 0.08
C THR A 398 -22.73 -0.06 -0.51
N GLY A 399 -23.79 0.55 0.05
CA GLY A 399 -25.17 0.35 -0.46
C GLY A 399 -25.33 0.68 -1.96
N THR A 400 -24.32 1.37 -2.51
CA THR A 400 -24.10 1.54 -3.94
C THR A 400 -22.66 1.20 -4.32
N ALA A 401 -22.46 0.55 -5.47
CA ALA A 401 -21.17 0.41 -6.14
C ALA A 401 -21.08 1.43 -7.30
N ILE A 402 -19.87 1.78 -7.71
CA ILE A 402 -19.66 2.68 -8.86
C ILE A 402 -19.44 1.83 -10.10
N TYR A 403 -20.31 1.99 -11.10
CA TYR A 403 -20.15 1.36 -12.41
C TYR A 403 -19.93 2.39 -13.49
N SER A 404 -18.99 2.10 -14.38
CA SER A 404 -18.56 2.99 -15.44
C SER A 404 -18.44 2.26 -16.77
N ALA A 405 -19.14 2.73 -17.80
CA ALA A 405 -19.09 2.13 -19.12
C ALA A 405 -19.67 3.06 -20.22
N PRO A 406 -19.32 2.84 -21.50
CA PRO A 406 -19.88 3.57 -22.63
C PRO A 406 -21.27 3.01 -23.04
N TRP A 407 -22.20 2.88 -22.09
CA TRP A 407 -23.53 2.33 -22.34
C TRP A 407 -24.28 3.11 -23.43
N ARG A 408 -24.87 2.39 -24.39
CA ARG A 408 -25.63 2.95 -25.52
C ARG A 408 -26.80 2.02 -25.86
N GLY A 409 -27.77 2.54 -26.62
CA GLY A 409 -28.88 1.75 -27.17
C GLY A 409 -30.25 2.17 -26.63
N PRO A 410 -31.34 1.62 -27.19
CA PRO A 410 -32.72 1.99 -26.86
C PRO A 410 -33.05 1.90 -25.36
N LEU A 411 -32.49 0.91 -24.65
CA LEU A 411 -32.69 0.74 -23.21
C LEU A 411 -32.04 1.87 -22.40
N VAL A 412 -30.83 2.28 -22.78
CA VAL A 412 -30.13 3.41 -22.16
C VAL A 412 -30.85 4.72 -22.45
N ASP A 413 -31.36 4.88 -23.67
CA ASP A 413 -32.15 6.06 -24.05
C ASP A 413 -33.46 6.13 -23.24
N ALA A 414 -34.16 5.00 -23.09
CA ALA A 414 -35.35 4.91 -22.24
C ALA A 414 -35.02 5.18 -20.75
N TRP A 415 -33.89 4.67 -20.27
CA TRP A 415 -33.42 4.97 -18.92
C TRP A 415 -33.18 6.46 -18.73
N ARG A 416 -32.44 7.09 -19.64
CA ARG A 416 -32.11 8.52 -19.60
C ARG A 416 -33.36 9.40 -19.58
N VAL A 417 -34.41 9.05 -20.32
CA VAL A 417 -35.69 9.80 -20.32
C VAL A 417 -36.37 9.80 -18.95
N ASN A 418 -36.18 8.74 -18.16
CA ASN A 418 -36.73 8.62 -16.81
C ASN A 418 -35.84 9.22 -15.72
N LEU A 419 -34.63 9.69 -16.08
CA LEU A 419 -33.74 10.35 -15.15
C LEU A 419 -34.10 11.83 -15.01
N THR A 420 -33.95 12.35 -13.79
CA THR A 420 -34.09 13.78 -13.51
C THR A 420 -32.76 14.47 -13.74
N THR A 421 -32.68 15.44 -14.65
CA THR A 421 -31.48 16.28 -14.82
C THR A 421 -31.23 17.10 -13.56
N VAL A 422 -29.99 17.15 -13.10
CA VAL A 422 -29.56 17.99 -11.98
C VAL A 422 -28.58 19.06 -12.45
N GLU A 423 -28.56 20.19 -11.75
CA GLU A 423 -27.62 21.28 -12.04
C GLU A 423 -26.19 20.81 -11.81
N LEU A 424 -25.40 20.82 -12.89
CA LEU A 424 -24.07 20.20 -12.90
C LEU A 424 -23.11 20.84 -11.90
N ASP A 425 -23.14 22.16 -11.78
CA ASP A 425 -22.25 22.87 -10.86
C ASP A 425 -22.55 22.48 -9.41
N GLN A 426 -23.83 22.44 -9.01
CA GLN A 426 -24.23 22.00 -7.66
C GLN A 426 -23.88 20.54 -7.43
N ALA A 427 -24.16 19.67 -8.39
CA ALA A 427 -23.87 18.24 -8.27
C ALA A 427 -22.36 17.98 -8.10
N ARG A 428 -21.49 18.71 -8.81
CA ARG A 428 -20.03 18.57 -8.70
C ARG A 428 -19.50 18.91 -7.31
N HIS A 429 -20.20 19.73 -6.54
CA HIS A 429 -19.79 20.01 -5.17
C HIS A 429 -20.10 18.85 -4.22
N LEU A 430 -20.93 17.87 -4.60
CA LEU A 430 -21.29 16.75 -3.72
C LEU A 430 -20.18 15.70 -3.67
N ARG A 431 -19.87 15.23 -2.47
CA ARG A 431 -18.86 14.18 -2.23
C ARG A 431 -19.14 12.90 -3.01
N ARG A 432 -20.41 12.47 -3.07
CA ARG A 432 -20.80 11.28 -3.84
C ARG A 432 -20.57 11.42 -5.35
N VAL A 433 -20.75 12.62 -5.90
CA VAL A 433 -20.46 12.89 -7.31
C VAL A 433 -18.96 12.95 -7.54
N GLN A 434 -18.18 13.51 -6.62
CA GLN A 434 -16.72 13.46 -6.68
C GLN A 434 -16.19 12.02 -6.67
N ARG A 435 -16.78 11.10 -5.88
CA ARG A 435 -16.45 9.67 -5.94
C ARG A 435 -16.69 9.07 -7.32
N LEU A 436 -17.77 9.45 -8.01
CA LEU A 436 -18.00 9.01 -9.39
C LEU A 436 -16.88 9.48 -10.34
N LEU A 437 -16.24 10.62 -10.05
CA LEU A 437 -15.23 11.27 -10.89
C LEU A 437 -13.78 10.92 -10.53
N ALA A 438 -13.52 10.16 -9.45
CA ALA A 438 -12.20 10.03 -8.83
C ALA A 438 -11.12 9.28 -9.67
N ASP A 439 -11.48 8.63 -10.78
CA ASP A 439 -10.57 7.73 -11.54
C ASP A 439 -9.58 8.43 -12.50
N GLY A 440 -9.19 9.68 -12.26
CA GLY A 440 -7.94 10.23 -12.82
C GLY A 440 -7.85 10.35 -14.35
N PHE A 441 -8.99 10.46 -15.05
CA PHE A 441 -9.00 10.87 -16.46
C PHE A 441 -9.28 12.37 -16.55
N ASP A 442 -8.63 13.08 -17.48
CA ASP A 442 -9.00 14.44 -17.87
C ASP A 442 -10.39 14.42 -18.54
N GLU A 443 -11.42 14.26 -17.71
CA GLU A 443 -12.80 14.03 -18.09
C GLU A 443 -13.57 15.34 -18.11
N THR A 444 -14.25 15.61 -19.23
CA THR A 444 -15.24 16.68 -19.27
C THR A 444 -16.60 16.11 -18.85
N VAL A 445 -17.07 16.44 -17.65
CA VAL A 445 -18.43 16.08 -17.23
C VAL A 445 -19.44 16.85 -18.08
N LEU A 446 -20.29 16.13 -18.80
CA LEU A 446 -21.26 16.67 -19.76
C LEU A 446 -22.62 16.95 -19.10
N ASN A 447 -23.14 15.98 -18.34
CA ASN A 447 -24.42 16.08 -17.67
C ASN A 447 -24.39 15.28 -16.37
N ALA A 448 -25.21 15.70 -15.40
CA ALA A 448 -25.49 14.96 -14.19
C ALA A 448 -27.00 14.69 -14.11
N TYR A 449 -27.34 13.54 -13.56
CA TYR A 449 -28.70 13.06 -13.42
C TYR A 449 -28.91 12.40 -12.05
N ARG A 450 -30.17 12.32 -11.66
CA ARG A 450 -30.65 11.59 -10.50
C ARG A 450 -31.77 10.63 -10.91
N ASP A 451 -31.72 9.40 -10.44
CA ASP A 451 -32.82 8.46 -10.65
C ASP A 451 -33.93 8.59 -9.58
N ALA A 452 -34.97 7.76 -9.70
CA ALA A 452 -36.12 7.80 -8.80
C ALA A 452 -35.79 7.44 -7.34
N ASP A 453 -34.72 6.66 -7.12
CA ASP A 453 -34.26 6.25 -5.79
C ASP A 453 -33.18 7.21 -5.26
N GLY A 454 -32.90 8.28 -5.99
CA GLY A 454 -32.01 9.34 -5.60
C GLY A 454 -30.53 9.11 -5.90
N ARG A 455 -30.19 8.04 -6.62
CA ARG A 455 -28.82 7.71 -7.04
C ARG A 455 -28.33 8.64 -8.15
N TYR A 456 -27.06 8.98 -8.12
CA TYR A 456 -26.44 9.87 -9.11
C TYR A 456 -25.86 9.11 -10.29
N ILE A 457 -26.06 9.69 -11.47
CA ILE A 457 -25.48 9.24 -12.73
C ILE A 457 -24.86 10.45 -13.42
N VAL A 458 -23.58 10.37 -13.77
CA VAL A 458 -22.90 11.40 -14.55
C VAL A 458 -22.51 10.85 -15.91
N THR A 459 -22.62 11.70 -16.93
CA THR A 459 -22.06 11.42 -18.25
C THR A 459 -20.80 12.23 -18.43
N VAL A 460 -19.71 11.56 -18.80
CA VAL A 460 -18.38 12.16 -18.97
C VAL A 460 -17.88 11.92 -20.39
N ARG A 461 -17.12 12.87 -20.92
CA ARG A 461 -16.38 12.69 -22.16
C ARG A 461 -14.92 12.44 -21.84
N LEU A 462 -14.42 11.28 -22.26
CA LEU A 462 -13.02 10.92 -22.16
C LEU A 462 -12.20 11.73 -23.18
N THR A 463 -10.89 11.83 -22.97
CA THR A 463 -9.93 12.47 -23.88
C THR A 463 -9.98 11.89 -25.31
N GLY A 464 -10.34 10.61 -25.44
CA GLY A 464 -10.56 9.93 -26.73
C GLY A 464 -11.86 10.29 -27.45
N GLY A 465 -12.71 11.13 -26.86
CA GLY A 465 -13.99 11.58 -27.44
C GLY A 465 -15.19 10.71 -27.08
N ASP A 466 -14.99 9.51 -26.56
CA ASP A 466 -16.08 8.63 -26.13
C ASP A 466 -16.82 9.19 -24.92
N THR A 467 -18.14 9.03 -24.94
CA THR A 467 -19.01 9.37 -23.81
C THR A 467 -19.25 8.13 -22.97
N TRP A 468 -18.99 8.26 -21.68
CA TRP A 468 -19.18 7.23 -20.67
C TRP A 468 -20.23 7.66 -19.66
N PHE A 469 -20.94 6.67 -19.12
CA PHE A 469 -21.78 6.84 -17.95
C PHE A 469 -21.00 6.34 -16.74
N ARG A 470 -21.07 7.08 -15.64
CA ARG A 470 -20.60 6.69 -14.31
C ARG A 470 -21.80 6.79 -13.37
N ALA A 471 -22.21 5.69 -12.78
CA ALA A 471 -23.44 5.60 -12.01
C ALA A 471 -23.22 4.97 -10.64
N GLU A 472 -23.89 5.52 -9.64
CA GLU A 472 -24.16 4.81 -8.40
C GLU A 472 -25.16 3.68 -8.70
N TRP A 473 -24.75 2.46 -8.42
CA TRP A 473 -25.48 1.25 -8.76
C TRP A 473 -25.86 0.49 -7.49
N PRO A 474 -27.10 0.03 -7.33
CA PRO A 474 -27.53 -0.66 -6.12
C PRO A 474 -26.77 -1.97 -5.90
N THR A 475 -26.39 -2.22 -4.65
CA THR A 475 -25.88 -3.54 -4.19
C THR A 475 -26.94 -4.28 -3.37
N ALA A 476 -27.80 -3.51 -2.68
CA ALA A 476 -28.91 -3.98 -1.87
C ALA A 476 -30.08 -4.53 -2.71
N LEU A 477 -30.80 -5.51 -2.14
CA LEU A 477 -31.91 -6.21 -2.78
C LEU A 477 -33.28 -5.54 -2.60
N ASP A 478 -33.37 -4.48 -1.80
CA ASP A 478 -34.59 -3.69 -1.56
C ASP A 478 -35.21 -3.12 -2.85
N VAL A 479 -34.39 -2.85 -3.87
CA VAL A 479 -34.87 -2.44 -5.21
C VAL A 479 -35.83 -3.47 -5.82
N VAL A 480 -35.65 -4.76 -5.50
CA VAL A 480 -36.48 -5.87 -6.01
C VAL A 480 -37.90 -5.81 -5.47
N ASP A 481 -38.12 -5.23 -4.27
CA ASP A 481 -39.46 -5.10 -3.66
C ASP A 481 -40.40 -4.23 -4.50
N THR A 482 -39.86 -3.47 -5.45
CA THR A 482 -40.62 -2.64 -6.38
C THR A 482 -41.00 -3.36 -7.68
N TRP A 483 -40.51 -4.58 -7.88
CA TRP A 483 -40.76 -5.36 -9.09
C TRP A 483 -42.09 -6.12 -8.97
N THR A 484 -42.82 -6.19 -10.09
CA THR A 484 -44.14 -6.83 -10.17
C THR A 484 -44.12 -7.96 -11.19
N ASP A 485 -45.24 -8.67 -11.34
CA ASP A 485 -45.41 -9.70 -12.36
C ASP A 485 -45.29 -9.14 -13.80
N GLU A 486 -45.43 -7.82 -13.96
CA GLU A 486 -45.27 -7.11 -15.24
C GLU A 486 -43.83 -6.64 -15.49
N THR A 487 -42.91 -6.82 -14.51
CA THR A 487 -41.52 -6.41 -14.65
C THR A 487 -40.81 -7.24 -15.73
N ILE A 488 -40.07 -6.55 -16.61
CA ILE A 488 -39.16 -7.16 -17.58
C ILE A 488 -37.74 -6.75 -17.25
N LEU A 489 -36.86 -7.73 -17.04
CA LEU A 489 -35.43 -7.52 -16.92
C LEU A 489 -34.81 -7.48 -18.33
N ALA A 490 -34.12 -6.39 -18.63
CA ALA A 490 -33.70 -6.06 -19.98
C ALA A 490 -32.23 -5.66 -20.04
N GLY A 491 -31.54 -6.10 -21.10
CA GLY A 491 -30.22 -5.61 -21.49
C GLY A 491 -30.11 -5.46 -23.01
N ASP A 492 -29.38 -4.46 -23.46
CA ASP A 492 -29.04 -4.28 -24.87
C ASP A 492 -27.58 -4.70 -25.12
N GLU A 493 -27.32 -5.31 -26.27
CA GLU A 493 -25.97 -5.77 -26.62
C GLU A 493 -25.10 -4.54 -26.94
N SER A 494 -24.11 -4.26 -26.09
CA SER A 494 -23.21 -3.09 -26.24
C SER A 494 -21.73 -3.44 -26.25
N GLY A 495 -21.35 -4.68 -26.58
CA GLY A 495 -19.96 -5.13 -26.62
C GLY A 495 -19.47 -5.60 -25.25
N SER A 496 -18.36 -5.05 -24.75
CA SER A 496 -17.67 -5.54 -23.54
C SER A 496 -18.31 -5.18 -22.20
N SER A 497 -19.39 -4.39 -22.19
CA SER A 497 -20.15 -4.07 -20.98
C SER A 497 -21.58 -3.69 -21.35
N THR A 498 -22.57 -4.32 -20.70
CA THR A 498 -24.00 -4.09 -20.92
C THR A 498 -24.66 -3.49 -19.69
N VAL A 499 -25.60 -2.55 -19.93
CA VAL A 499 -26.51 -2.08 -18.89
C VAL A 499 -27.64 -3.10 -18.72
N PHE A 500 -27.99 -3.42 -17.47
CA PHE A 500 -29.10 -4.34 -17.19
C PHE A 500 -30.10 -3.67 -16.25
N LEU A 501 -31.33 -3.49 -16.73
CA LEU A 501 -32.37 -2.70 -16.06
C LEU A 501 -33.65 -3.51 -15.90
N ALA A 502 -34.34 -3.30 -14.79
CA ALA A 502 -35.73 -3.68 -14.59
C ALA A 502 -36.66 -2.61 -15.18
N LEU A 503 -37.59 -3.06 -16.01
CA LEU A 503 -38.61 -2.27 -16.68
C LEU A 503 -39.97 -2.61 -16.07
N THR A 504 -40.56 -1.69 -15.32
CA THR A 504 -41.82 -1.92 -14.59
C THR A 504 -42.81 -0.82 -14.91
N PHE A 505 -44.03 -1.15 -15.32
CA PHE A 505 -45.09 -0.15 -15.46
C PHE A 505 -45.61 0.24 -14.08
N THR A 506 -45.67 1.54 -13.80
CA THR A 506 -46.31 2.06 -12.60
C THR A 506 -47.84 1.96 -12.75
N PRO A 507 -48.61 2.00 -11.64
CA PRO A 507 -50.07 2.01 -11.70
C PRO A 507 -50.67 3.13 -12.56
N GLU A 508 -49.94 4.23 -12.75
CA GLU A 508 -50.30 5.37 -13.59
C GLU A 508 -49.96 5.17 -15.08
N GLY A 509 -49.46 3.99 -15.46
CA GLY A 509 -49.08 3.63 -16.82
C GLY A 509 -47.75 4.21 -17.30
N ARG A 510 -46.90 4.71 -16.39
CA ARG A 510 -45.54 5.18 -16.73
C ARG A 510 -44.54 4.03 -16.65
N LEU A 511 -43.56 4.01 -17.54
CA LEU A 511 -42.48 3.03 -17.47
C LEU A 511 -41.44 3.50 -16.45
N ARG A 512 -41.25 2.76 -15.36
CA ARG A 512 -40.11 2.90 -14.44
C ARG A 512 -38.95 2.05 -14.96
N THR A 513 -37.75 2.62 -14.93
CA THR A 513 -36.48 1.96 -15.23
C THR A 513 -35.62 1.97 -13.97
N ALA A 514 -35.23 0.79 -13.49
CA ALA A 514 -34.38 0.66 -12.31
C ALA A 514 -33.17 -0.24 -12.61
N PRO A 515 -31.95 0.10 -12.16
CA PRO A 515 -30.80 -0.78 -12.27
C PRO A 515 -31.01 -2.08 -11.48
N VAL A 516 -30.55 -3.21 -12.04
CA VAL A 516 -30.57 -4.51 -11.35
C VAL A 516 -29.44 -4.54 -10.31
N PRO A 517 -29.71 -4.91 -9.04
CA PRO A 517 -28.68 -4.96 -8.00
C PRO A 517 -27.48 -5.84 -8.34
N MET A 518 -26.27 -5.35 -8.07
CA MET A 518 -25.01 -6.05 -8.30
C MET A 518 -23.95 -5.64 -7.28
N GLN A 519 -23.21 -6.62 -6.73
CA GLN A 519 -22.17 -6.38 -5.72
C GLN A 519 -20.89 -5.80 -6.35
N PRO A 520 -20.12 -4.96 -5.62
CA PRO A 520 -18.86 -4.42 -6.10
C PRO A 520 -17.86 -5.56 -6.36
N ARG A 521 -17.26 -5.61 -7.54
CA ARG A 521 -16.24 -6.61 -7.89
C ARG A 521 -14.95 -5.95 -8.36
N ASN A 522 -13.84 -6.67 -8.22
CA ASN A 522 -12.52 -6.21 -8.65
C ASN A 522 -12.48 -6.06 -10.18
N GLY A 523 -12.64 -4.82 -10.67
CA GLY A 523 -12.60 -4.48 -12.09
C GLY A 523 -13.87 -3.76 -12.55
N ASN A 524 -13.74 -2.94 -13.59
CA ASN A 524 -14.81 -2.13 -14.21
C ASN A 524 -15.84 -2.99 -14.99
N GLU A 525 -16.15 -4.19 -14.52
CA GLU A 525 -16.92 -5.21 -15.26
C GLU A 525 -18.41 -5.09 -14.93
N GLY A 526 -19.22 -4.68 -15.92
CA GLY A 526 -20.68 -4.61 -15.83
C GLY A 526 -21.39 -5.95 -16.12
N PHE A 527 -22.68 -5.90 -16.45
CA PHE A 527 -23.42 -7.10 -16.87
C PHE A 527 -22.95 -7.57 -18.26
N GLY A 528 -23.09 -8.88 -18.51
CA GLY A 528 -22.83 -9.51 -19.82
C GLY A 528 -23.70 -10.75 -20.06
N TYR A 529 -23.94 -11.07 -21.33
CA TYR A 529 -24.72 -12.23 -21.77
C TYR A 529 -24.30 -12.65 -23.20
N GLY A 530 -24.68 -13.85 -23.65
CA GLY A 530 -24.34 -14.40 -24.97
C GLY A 530 -23.11 -15.31 -25.02
N ASP A 531 -22.71 -15.70 -26.25
CA ASP A 531 -21.71 -16.73 -26.56
C ASP A 531 -20.24 -16.29 -26.42
N GLY A 532 -20.00 -15.15 -25.78
CA GLY A 532 -18.67 -14.70 -25.39
C GLY A 532 -18.08 -15.61 -24.31
N TYR A 533 -17.05 -16.37 -24.68
CA TYR A 533 -16.19 -17.11 -23.75
C TYR A 533 -15.37 -16.13 -22.91
N ASP A 534 -15.99 -15.49 -21.94
CA ASP A 534 -15.27 -14.92 -20.82
C ASP A 534 -15.76 -15.63 -19.54
N TYR A 535 -14.90 -16.48 -19.00
CA TYR A 535 -15.04 -17.05 -17.67
C TYR A 535 -14.68 -16.01 -16.58
N GLY A 536 -14.65 -14.72 -16.94
CA GLY A 536 -14.55 -13.55 -16.06
C GLY A 536 -15.91 -13.08 -15.53
N TYR A 537 -15.86 -12.16 -14.57
CA TYR A 537 -17.01 -11.79 -13.73
C TYR A 537 -17.98 -10.80 -14.39
N GLY A 538 -17.61 -10.19 -15.53
CA GLY A 538 -18.46 -9.41 -16.42
C GLY A 538 -19.19 -10.20 -17.52
N GLY A 539 -19.12 -11.54 -17.49
CA GLY A 539 -19.79 -12.42 -18.46
C GLY A 539 -21.19 -12.87 -18.02
N PRO A 540 -21.81 -13.80 -18.78
CA PRO A 540 -23.08 -14.44 -18.44
C PRO A 540 -23.19 -14.94 -16.98
N ALA A 541 -22.08 -15.39 -16.40
CA ALA A 541 -22.00 -15.88 -15.02
C ALA A 541 -22.29 -14.79 -13.98
N GLY A 542 -21.79 -13.57 -14.19
CA GLY A 542 -22.07 -12.45 -13.31
C GLY A 542 -23.55 -12.09 -13.30
N THR A 543 -24.14 -11.96 -14.49
CA THR A 543 -25.58 -11.71 -14.67
C THR A 543 -26.42 -12.82 -14.02
N TYR A 544 -26.05 -14.09 -14.22
CA TYR A 544 -26.78 -15.22 -13.64
C TYR A 544 -26.77 -15.20 -12.11
N ILE A 545 -25.61 -14.99 -11.48
CA ILE A 545 -25.49 -14.88 -10.02
C ILE A 545 -26.31 -13.69 -9.49
N ALA A 546 -26.24 -12.53 -10.15
CA ALA A 546 -27.01 -11.36 -9.75
C ALA A 546 -28.53 -11.63 -9.77
N LEU A 547 -29.03 -12.33 -10.79
CA LEU A 547 -30.44 -12.69 -10.89
C LEU A 547 -30.87 -13.74 -9.87
N LEU A 548 -30.03 -14.74 -9.56
CA LEU A 548 -30.30 -15.68 -8.48
C LEU A 548 -30.40 -14.97 -7.12
N ARG A 549 -29.51 -14.02 -6.83
CA ARG A 549 -29.57 -13.21 -5.61
C ARG A 549 -30.89 -12.45 -5.51
N CYS A 550 -31.24 -11.72 -6.58
CA CYS A 550 -32.48 -10.93 -6.63
C CYS A 550 -33.71 -11.82 -6.43
N ALA A 551 -33.78 -12.96 -7.13
CA ALA A 551 -34.97 -13.81 -7.14
C ALA A 551 -35.18 -14.60 -5.84
N LEU A 552 -34.09 -14.91 -5.14
CA LEU A 552 -34.14 -15.77 -3.96
C LEU A 552 -33.93 -15.02 -2.64
N GLY A 553 -33.52 -13.75 -2.67
CA GLY A 553 -33.22 -12.96 -1.48
C GLY A 553 -32.03 -13.53 -0.69
N ILE A 554 -31.00 -14.01 -1.40
CA ILE A 554 -29.85 -14.73 -0.83
C ILE A 554 -28.53 -13.99 -1.05
N THR A 555 -27.53 -14.36 -0.26
CA THR A 555 -26.17 -13.82 -0.37
C THR A 555 -25.49 -14.25 -1.68
N GLU A 556 -24.46 -13.50 -2.09
CA GLU A 556 -23.67 -13.83 -3.29
C GLU A 556 -22.99 -15.21 -3.21
N ASP A 557 -22.51 -15.60 -2.02
CA ASP A 557 -21.90 -16.91 -1.79
C ASP A 557 -22.91 -18.05 -1.99
N GLU A 558 -24.15 -17.89 -1.53
CA GLU A 558 -25.20 -18.87 -1.73
C GLU A 558 -25.62 -18.94 -3.20
N ALA A 559 -25.83 -17.80 -3.85
CA ALA A 559 -26.11 -17.74 -5.28
C ALA A 559 -24.97 -18.37 -6.11
N GLY A 560 -23.72 -18.14 -5.73
CA GLY A 560 -22.55 -18.76 -6.35
C GLY A 560 -22.48 -20.27 -6.15
N ARG A 561 -22.95 -20.80 -5.01
CA ARG A 561 -23.08 -22.25 -4.78
C ARG A 561 -24.15 -22.86 -5.67
N ILE A 562 -25.33 -22.25 -5.74
CA ILE A 562 -26.42 -22.69 -6.63
C ILE A 562 -25.94 -22.67 -8.08
N ALA A 563 -25.34 -21.57 -8.53
CA ALA A 563 -24.82 -21.45 -9.88
C ALA A 563 -23.82 -22.58 -10.21
N ARG A 564 -22.85 -22.84 -9.32
CA ARG A 564 -21.87 -23.93 -9.51
C ARG A 564 -22.51 -25.31 -9.57
N ALA A 565 -23.51 -25.59 -8.73
CA ALA A 565 -24.23 -26.86 -8.72
C ALA A 565 -25.01 -27.04 -10.04
N SER A 566 -25.73 -26.02 -10.48
CA SER A 566 -26.45 -25.99 -11.75
C SER A 566 -25.52 -26.04 -12.99
N HIS A 567 -24.25 -25.65 -12.85
CA HIS A 567 -23.21 -25.81 -13.88
C HIS A 567 -22.51 -27.17 -13.89
N ALA A 568 -22.48 -27.90 -12.77
CA ALA A 568 -21.66 -29.10 -12.59
C ALA A 568 -22.06 -30.25 -13.54
N THR A 569 -23.26 -30.22 -14.10
CA THR A 569 -23.78 -31.15 -15.12
C THR A 569 -23.04 -31.09 -16.47
N ARG A 570 -22.26 -30.04 -16.77
CA ARG A 570 -21.47 -29.97 -18.02
C ARG A 570 -20.15 -30.75 -18.01
N ARG A 571 -19.57 -31.08 -16.84
CA ARG A 571 -18.29 -31.82 -16.80
C ARG A 571 -18.42 -33.27 -17.31
N THR A 572 -19.65 -33.78 -17.38
CA THR A 572 -20.00 -35.13 -17.85
C THR A 572 -20.59 -35.16 -19.26
N GLY A 573 -20.73 -34.01 -19.94
CA GLY A 573 -21.29 -33.93 -21.29
C GLY A 573 -22.82 -33.88 -21.37
N ASP A 574 -23.52 -33.68 -20.24
CA ASP A 574 -24.95 -33.40 -20.24
C ASP A 574 -25.25 -31.91 -20.48
N GLU A 575 -26.40 -31.64 -21.09
CA GLU A 575 -26.95 -30.30 -21.30
C GLU A 575 -27.14 -29.58 -19.94
N SER A 576 -26.97 -28.25 -19.92
CA SER A 576 -27.23 -27.45 -18.72
C SER A 576 -28.69 -27.62 -18.30
N THR A 577 -28.96 -27.96 -17.04
CA THR A 577 -30.34 -28.08 -16.52
C THR A 577 -30.97 -26.71 -16.23
N SER A 578 -30.15 -25.66 -16.02
CA SER A 578 -30.67 -24.32 -15.75
C SER A 578 -31.16 -23.63 -17.03
N ARG A 579 -32.47 -23.42 -17.11
CA ARG A 579 -33.14 -22.65 -18.17
C ARG A 579 -32.76 -21.18 -18.13
N LEU A 580 -32.55 -20.63 -16.92
CA LEU A 580 -32.13 -19.24 -16.74
C LEU A 580 -30.71 -19.03 -17.29
N TRP A 581 -29.78 -19.93 -16.96
CA TRP A 581 -28.44 -19.91 -17.53
C TRP A 581 -28.46 -20.01 -19.06
N GLU A 582 -29.25 -20.91 -19.62
CA GLU A 582 -29.34 -21.09 -21.06
C GLU A 582 -29.81 -19.80 -21.75
N ALA A 583 -30.86 -19.15 -21.23
CA ALA A 583 -31.34 -17.89 -21.77
C ALA A 583 -30.26 -16.79 -21.74
N ILE A 584 -29.51 -16.66 -20.64
CA ILE A 584 -28.45 -15.64 -20.53
C ILE A 584 -27.26 -15.98 -21.44
N SER A 585 -26.80 -17.22 -21.44
CA SER A 585 -25.57 -17.61 -22.13
C SER A 585 -25.71 -17.83 -23.64
N THR A 586 -26.93 -17.98 -24.17
CA THR A 586 -27.16 -18.27 -25.59
C THR A 586 -27.80 -17.12 -26.37
N THR A 587 -28.32 -16.09 -25.69
CA THR A 587 -28.98 -14.96 -26.34
C THR A 587 -28.00 -14.17 -27.22
N LYS A 588 -28.42 -13.88 -28.45
CA LYS A 588 -27.77 -12.95 -29.38
C LYS A 588 -28.69 -11.75 -29.59
N GLY A 589 -28.19 -10.53 -29.36
CA GLY A 589 -29.01 -9.31 -29.40
C GLY A 589 -29.66 -8.93 -28.05
N PRO A 590 -30.81 -8.24 -28.04
CA PRO A 590 -31.44 -7.78 -26.81
C PRO A 590 -31.93 -8.94 -25.93
N LEU A 591 -31.53 -8.96 -24.66
CA LEU A 591 -32.04 -9.90 -23.66
C LEU A 591 -33.27 -9.31 -22.98
N ARG A 592 -34.37 -10.06 -22.92
CA ARG A 592 -35.62 -9.67 -22.24
C ARG A 592 -36.17 -10.86 -21.47
N LEU A 593 -36.24 -10.76 -20.15
CA LEU A 593 -36.69 -11.82 -19.26
C LEU A 593 -37.84 -11.28 -18.40
N SER A 594 -39.00 -11.93 -18.42
CA SER A 594 -40.09 -11.57 -17.48
C SER A 594 -39.70 -11.96 -16.06
N TRP A 595 -39.94 -11.08 -15.09
CA TRP A 595 -39.59 -11.33 -13.69
C TRP A 595 -40.17 -12.63 -13.12
N PRO A 596 -41.47 -12.97 -13.30
CA PRO A 596 -42.03 -14.24 -12.83
C PRO A 596 -41.32 -15.48 -13.38
N TRP A 597 -40.82 -15.41 -14.62
CA TRP A 597 -40.07 -16.51 -15.22
C TRP A 597 -38.69 -16.65 -14.59
N VAL A 598 -38.01 -15.54 -14.29
CA VAL A 598 -36.72 -15.57 -13.60
C VAL A 598 -36.87 -16.12 -12.18
N GLU A 599 -37.91 -15.69 -11.44
CA GLU A 599 -38.19 -16.25 -10.12
C GLU A 599 -38.43 -17.76 -10.15
N GLN A 600 -39.24 -18.24 -11.10
CA GLN A 600 -39.50 -19.67 -11.23
C GLN A 600 -38.22 -20.44 -11.54
N CYS A 601 -37.43 -19.98 -12.51
CA CYS A 601 -36.18 -20.67 -12.84
C CYS A 601 -35.16 -20.63 -11.70
N ALA A 602 -35.09 -19.55 -10.92
CA ALA A 602 -34.22 -19.49 -9.75
C ALA A 602 -34.64 -20.47 -8.65
N ARG A 603 -35.95 -20.68 -8.46
CA ARG A 603 -36.48 -21.70 -7.53
C ARG A 603 -36.14 -23.11 -8.02
N ASP A 604 -36.35 -23.41 -9.30
CA ASP A 604 -36.01 -24.70 -9.92
C ASP A 604 -34.51 -25.00 -9.79
N ASP A 605 -33.66 -23.99 -10.01
CA ASP A 605 -32.20 -24.11 -9.89
C ASP A 605 -31.77 -24.35 -8.44
N ARG A 606 -32.42 -23.70 -7.46
CA ARG A 606 -32.16 -23.93 -6.03
C ARG A 606 -32.55 -25.34 -5.61
N GLU A 607 -33.68 -25.87 -6.09
CA GLU A 607 -34.11 -27.25 -5.83
C GLU A 607 -33.12 -28.25 -6.42
N THR A 608 -32.72 -28.05 -7.68
CA THR A 608 -31.70 -28.88 -8.35
C THR A 608 -30.38 -28.87 -7.58
N ALA A 609 -29.95 -27.71 -7.09
CA ALA A 609 -28.72 -27.56 -6.30
C ALA A 609 -28.80 -28.22 -4.91
N ALA A 610 -30.01 -28.42 -4.36
CA ALA A 610 -30.21 -29.09 -3.09
C ALA A 610 -30.20 -30.63 -3.21
N GLU A 611 -30.50 -31.16 -4.40
CA GLU A 611 -30.47 -32.59 -4.72
C GLU A 611 -29.08 -33.11 -5.12
N ALA A 612 -28.19 -32.21 -5.56
CA ALA A 612 -26.80 -32.47 -5.95
C ALA A 612 -25.83 -32.43 -4.75
#